data_AF-R6JHL1-F1
#
_entry.id   AF-R6JHL1-F1
#
_cell.length_a   1.000
_cell.length_b   1.000
_cell.length_c   1.000
_cell.angle_alpha   90.00
_cell.angle_beta   90.00
_cell.angle_gamma   90.00
#
_symmetry.space_group_name_H-M   'P 1'
#
loop_
_entity.id
_entity.type
_entity.pdbx_description
1 polymer ?
#
loop_
_entity_poly.entity_id
_entity_poly.type
_entity_poly.pdbx_seq_one_letter_code
_entity_poly.pdbx_strand_id
1 'polypeptide(L)' 'MMPDEVCACVGGGSNSIGMFIPFLDDPVDITGVEHYGYGDQFMD' A
#
# COMPACT_ATOMS: atom_id res chain seq x y z
N MET A 1 20.00 -8.15 -1.65
CA MET A 1 19.45 -6.86 -2.09
C MET A 1 17.97 -6.90 -1.76
N MET A 2 17.50 -5.98 -0.93
CA MET A 2 16.08 -5.81 -0.62
C MET A 2 15.51 -4.68 -1.50
N PRO A 3 14.20 -4.63 -1.75
CA PRO A 3 13.57 -3.45 -2.33
C PRO A 3 13.68 -2.27 -1.35
N ASP A 4 13.69 -1.05 -1.88
CA ASP A 4 13.60 0.15 -1.05
C ASP A 4 12.16 0.31 -0.48
N GLU A 5 11.15 -0.08 -1.27
CA GLU A 5 9.74 0.03 -0.92
C GLU A 5 8.91 -1.12 -1.52
N VAL A 6 7.88 -1.56 -0.80
CA VAL A 6 6.79 -2.41 -1.32
C VAL A 6 5.47 -1.67 -1.29
N CYS A 7 4.76 -1.67 -2.41
CA CYS A 7 3.51 -0.95 -2.57
C CYS A 7 2.40 -1.89 -3.07
N ALA A 8 1.22 -1.82 -2.43
CA ALA A 8 0.07 -2.62 -2.81
C ALA A 8 -1.26 -1.87 -2.58
N CYS A 9 -2.27 -2.19 -3.38
CA CYS A 9 -3.60 -1.60 -3.22
C CYS A 9 -4.34 -2.17 -2.00
N VAL A 10 -5.05 -1.28 -1.30
CA VAL A 10 -5.80 -1.58 -0.08
C VAL A 10 -7.28 -1.35 -0.36
N GLY A 11 -7.98 -2.44 -0.71
CA GLY A 11 -9.44 -2.55 -0.59
C GLY A 11 -9.76 -3.35 0.68
N GLY A 12 -10.13 -4.62 0.53
CA GLY A 12 -10.21 -5.56 1.67
C GLY A 12 -8.85 -5.99 2.25
N GLY A 13 -7.73 -5.57 1.64
CA GLY A 13 -6.38 -5.72 2.20
C GLY A 13 -5.71 -7.09 2.02
N SER A 14 -6.37 -8.11 1.46
CA SER A 14 -5.80 -9.47 1.35
C SER A 14 -4.52 -9.54 0.51
N ASN A 15 -4.49 -8.83 -0.63
CA ASN A 15 -3.28 -8.71 -1.47
C ASN A 15 -2.16 -7.97 -0.73
N SER A 16 -2.50 -6.87 -0.06
CA SER A 16 -1.54 -6.03 0.68
C SER A 16 -0.89 -6.80 1.82
N ILE A 17 -1.68 -7.41 2.70
CA ILE A 17 -1.11 -8.12 3.86
C ILE A 17 -0.30 -9.35 3.45
N GLY A 18 -0.70 -10.04 2.38
CA GLY A 18 0.08 -11.14 1.82
C GLY A 18 1.45 -10.68 1.31
N MET A 19 1.54 -9.46 0.77
CA MET A 19 2.80 -8.85 0.33
C MET A 19 3.63 -8.29 1.49
N PHE A 20 3.00 -7.74 2.53
CA PHE A 20 3.70 -6.97 3.56
C PHE A 20 4.28 -7.82 4.70
N ILE A 21 3.64 -8.95 5.06
CA ILE A 21 4.10 -9.81 6.17
C ILE A 21 5.60 -10.15 6.11
N PRO A 22 6.17 -10.52 4.95
CA PRO A 22 7.60 -10.85 4.86
C PRO A 22 8.56 -9.71 5.20
N PHE A 23 8.11 -8.45 5.16
CA PHE A 23 8.96 -7.26 5.28
C PHE A 23 8.74 -6.47 6.58
N LEU A 24 7.89 -6.94 7.50
CA LEU A 24 7.53 -6.18 8.72
C LEU A 24 8.71 -5.89 9.65
N ASP A 25 9.73 -6.75 9.64
CA ASP A 25 10.95 -6.60 10.46
C ASP A 25 12.16 -6.14 9.63
N ASP A 26 11.96 -5.86 8.34
CA ASP A 26 13.02 -5.46 7.42
C ASP A 26 13.05 -3.94 7.23
N PRO A 27 14.20 -3.34 6.87
CA PRO A 27 14.33 -1.92 6.56
C PRO A 27 13.79 -1.62 5.15
N VAL A 28 12.52 -1.92 4.90
CA VAL A 28 11.80 -1.73 3.64
C VAL A 28 10.59 -0.87 3.90
N ASP A 29 10.38 0.19 3.12
CA ASP A 29 9.20 1.03 3.25
C ASP A 29 7.95 0.27 2.77
N ILE A 30 6.84 0.41 3.49
CA ILE A 30 5.59 -0.29 3.18
C ILE A 30 4.48 0.74 2.91
N THR A 31 3.98 0.75 1.68
CA THR A 31 2.92 1.67 1.25
C THR A 31 1.66 0.93 0.82
N GLY A 32 0.56 1.24 1.51
CA GLY A 32 -0.79 0.83 1.11
C GLY A 32 -1.50 1.94 0.34
N VAL A 33 -2.08 1.64 -0.82
CA VAL A 33 -2.82 2.61 -1.64
C VAL A 33 -4.31 2.30 -1.63
N GLU A 34 -5.10 3.12 -0.95
CA GLU A 34 -6.56 3.06 -1.02
C GLU A 34 -7.11 3.75 -2.27
N HIS A 35 -8.35 3.43 -2.61
CA HIS A 35 -9.10 4.18 -3.61
C HIS A 35 -9.24 5.66 -3.18
N TYR A 36 -9.06 6.58 -4.13
CA TYR A 36 -9.21 8.02 -3.90
C TYR A 36 -10.64 8.54 -4.17
N GLY A 37 -11.56 7.65 -4.58
CA GLY A 37 -12.93 8.03 -4.92
C GLY A 37 -12.97 8.99 -6.11
N TYR A 38 -13.81 10.03 -6.02
CA TYR A 38 -13.95 11.05 -7.06
C TYR A 38 -12.84 12.12 -7.07
N GLY A 39 -11.90 12.05 -6.13
CA GLY A 39 -10.87 13.08 -5.93
C GLY A 39 -11.41 14.48 -5.69
N ASP A 40 -10.57 15.49 -5.91
CA ASP A 40 -10.89 16.91 -5.71
C ASP A 40 -11.95 17.45 -6.70
N GLN A 41 -12.40 16.65 -7.67
CA GLN A 41 -13.31 17.07 -8.76
C GLN A 41 -14.74 17.40 -8.32
N PHE A 42 -15.06 17.22 -7.03
CA PHE A 42 -16.32 17.65 -6.41
C PHE A 42 -16.09 18.51 -5.16
N MET A 43 -14.89 19.09 -5.00
CA MET A 43 -14.60 20.15 -4.03
C MET A 43 -14.96 21.52 -4.64
N ASP A 44 -16.22 21.70 -5.01
CA ASP A 44 -16.83 23.00 -5.32
C ASP A 44 -18.02 23.23 -4.36
#